data_AF-A0AA35TGC4-F1
#
_entry.id   AF-A0AA35TGC4-F1
#
_cell.length_a   1.000
_cell.length_b   1.000
_cell.length_c   1.000
_cell.angle_alpha   90.00
_cell.angle_beta   90.00
_cell.angle_gamma   90.00
#
_symmetry.space_group_name_H-M   'P 1'
#
loop_
_entity.id
_entity.type
_entity.pdbx_description
1 polymer ?
#
loop_
_entity_poly.entity_id
_entity_poly.type
_entity_poly.pdbx_seq_one_letter_code
_entity_poly.pdbx_strand_id
1 'polypeptide(L)'
;MAEPPTTPNLERHKSVVMLENDDALQIVRTDLANLVATAAKTNSCDIEELRKHLVDFEKLFTQFLAHRKIGNNIIWSRIQPLQTENVHTYQSVVEAPLATTKGDLLDKLVVLKLNGGLGTSMGCVGPKSLISVRNDSTFLDLTVQLIECLNKKHNSDVPLVLMNSFNTHEETQRVRFKYDKRVDLHMFQQSYHPRVLRETLRPFPVNVDLKDGVSWYPPGHGDIYNSLKRSGLLERFLEEGKEFIFISNIDNLGATVDLGILNFLLHPPKDSVPAEFVMEVTNKTRSDVKGGTLINYEGNLHLLEFAQVPKDNVDEFKSIKKFKVFNTNNLWVSLRAIKRLLDEETMRVEVIVNRKSLDGGVNVIQLETAAGAAIKNFNGAVGINVPRSRFLPVKKTSDLLVVMSNLFQLRDGTLVQNPARLYPELPLVKLGEHFFMKVREMLERFENIPDMLELDHLTVSGDVTFGKNVTLKGTVIIIANHGDRIDIPSGAMLENR
;
A
#
# COMPACT_ATOMS: atom_id res chain seq x y z
N MET A 1 -0.50 34.04 -22.56
CA MET A 1 0.20 34.03 -21.27
C MET A 1 -0.85 33.94 -20.20
N ALA A 2 -1.04 32.76 -19.60
CA ALA A 2 -2.00 32.56 -18.53
C ALA A 2 -1.34 32.95 -17.21
N GLU A 3 -2.04 33.73 -16.38
CA GLU A 3 -1.58 34.11 -15.04
C GLU A 3 -1.38 32.88 -14.15
N PRO A 4 -0.38 32.89 -13.26
CA PRO A 4 -0.17 31.80 -12.31
C PRO A 4 -1.32 31.77 -11.28
N PRO A 5 -1.70 30.58 -10.77
CA PRO A 5 -2.71 30.46 -9.73
C PRO A 5 -2.27 31.20 -8.47
N THR A 6 -3.16 32.04 -7.95
CA THR A 6 -2.98 32.81 -6.73
C THR A 6 -2.84 31.90 -5.52
N THR A 7 -1.70 32.01 -4.83
CA THR A 7 -1.48 31.40 -3.51
C THR A 7 -2.52 31.93 -2.52
N PRO A 8 -3.18 31.06 -1.72
CA PRO A 8 -4.07 31.52 -0.66
C PRO A 8 -3.34 32.44 0.31
N ASN A 9 -3.98 33.56 0.63
CA ASN A 9 -3.44 34.69 1.38
C ASN A 9 -2.83 34.28 2.74
N LEU A 10 -1.48 34.24 2.84
CA LEU A 10 -0.71 33.84 4.03
C LEU A 10 -0.87 34.79 5.24
N GLU A 11 -1.51 35.96 5.08
CA GLU A 11 -1.52 37.00 6.12
C GLU A 11 -2.46 36.75 7.29
N ARG A 12 -3.37 35.75 7.23
CA ARG A 12 -4.31 35.45 8.33
C ARG A 12 -3.69 34.76 9.55
N HIS A 13 -2.39 34.48 9.59
CA HIS A 13 -1.79 33.51 10.52
C HIS A 13 -0.62 34.05 11.38
N LYS A 14 -0.51 35.38 11.56
CA LYS A 14 0.61 36.02 12.28
C LYS A 14 0.54 36.00 13.82
N SER A 15 -0.38 35.27 14.45
CA SER A 15 -0.44 35.11 15.91
C SER A 15 -0.23 33.66 16.33
N VAL A 16 1.02 33.31 16.66
CA VAL A 16 1.39 31.99 17.18
C VAL A 16 1.11 31.96 18.68
N VAL A 17 -0.12 31.63 19.06
CA VAL A 17 -0.43 31.15 20.41
C VAL A 17 -0.47 29.63 20.33
N MET A 18 0.31 28.95 21.18
CA MET A 18 0.23 27.49 21.34
C MET A 18 -1.15 27.16 21.92
N LEU A 19 -2.11 26.86 21.06
CA LEU A 19 -3.48 26.56 21.46
C LEU A 19 -3.52 25.33 22.36
N GLU A 20 -4.27 25.42 23.46
CA GLU A 20 -4.69 24.23 24.20
C GLU A 20 -5.53 23.33 23.29
N ASN A 21 -5.47 22.01 23.49
CA ASN A 21 -6.06 21.08 22.52
C ASN A 21 -7.58 21.23 22.37
N ASP A 22 -8.28 21.69 23.41
CA ASP A 22 -9.73 21.85 23.35
C ASP A 22 -10.10 23.11 22.53
N ASP A 23 -9.29 24.17 22.62
CA ASP A 23 -9.37 25.34 21.75
C ASP A 23 -9.04 24.99 20.29
N ALA A 24 -8.03 24.14 20.08
CA ALA A 24 -7.64 23.69 18.74
C ALA A 24 -8.76 22.91 18.05
N LEU A 25 -9.47 22.03 18.78
CA LEU A 25 -10.60 21.27 18.22
C LEU A 25 -11.77 22.19 17.85
N GLN A 26 -12.10 23.17 18.71
CA GLN A 26 -13.20 24.11 18.44
C GLN A 26 -12.90 25.02 17.25
N ILE A 27 -11.64 25.45 17.11
CA ILE A 27 -11.16 26.21 15.95
C ILE A 27 -11.29 25.38 14.68
N VAL A 28 -10.83 24.12 14.69
CA VAL A 28 -10.94 23.22 13.54
C VAL A 28 -12.40 23.04 13.15
N ARG A 29 -13.32 22.77 14.09
CA ARG A 29 -14.77 22.67 13.80
C ARG A 29 -15.32 23.92 13.12
N THR A 30 -14.92 25.09 13.60
CA THR A 30 -15.35 26.38 13.03
C THR A 30 -14.81 26.57 11.61
N ASP A 31 -13.52 26.29 11.39
CA ASP A 31 -12.90 26.41 10.07
C ASP A 31 -13.47 25.39 9.06
N LEU A 32 -13.78 24.16 9.50
CA LEU A 32 -14.46 23.15 8.67
C LEU A 32 -15.89 23.58 8.32
N ALA A 33 -16.64 24.15 9.27
CA ALA A 33 -17.98 24.68 9.00
C ALA A 33 -17.94 25.84 7.98
N ASN A 34 -16.94 26.72 8.10
CA ASN A 34 -16.70 27.78 7.12
C ASN A 34 -16.35 27.23 5.74
N LEU A 35 -15.56 26.16 5.66
CA LEU A 35 -15.22 25.50 4.41
C LEU A 35 -16.47 24.93 3.72
N VAL A 36 -17.35 24.26 4.48
CA VAL A 36 -18.65 23.77 3.99
C VAL A 36 -19.53 24.92 3.49
N ALA A 37 -19.60 26.03 4.23
CA ALA A 37 -20.38 27.20 3.84
C ALA A 37 -19.84 27.84 2.54
N THR A 38 -18.52 27.90 2.37
CA THR A 38 -17.88 28.40 1.15
C THR A 38 -18.13 27.48 -0.04
N ALA A 39 -18.02 26.17 0.15
CA ALA A 39 -18.34 25.19 -0.88
C ALA A 39 -19.81 25.27 -1.32
N ALA A 40 -20.74 25.45 -0.38
CA ALA A 40 -22.17 25.59 -0.67
C ALA A 40 -22.48 26.86 -1.46
N LYS A 41 -21.79 27.97 -1.17
CA LYS A 41 -21.95 29.24 -1.92
C LYS A 41 -21.38 29.18 -3.32
N THR A 42 -20.26 28.47 -3.50
CA THR A 42 -19.56 28.37 -4.80
C THR A 42 -20.05 27.20 -5.65
N ASN A 43 -20.91 26.33 -5.10
CA ASN A 43 -21.37 25.09 -5.72
C ASN A 43 -20.21 24.23 -6.26
N SER A 44 -19.10 24.17 -5.50
CA SER A 44 -17.85 23.59 -5.97
C SER A 44 -17.79 22.06 -5.86
N CYS A 45 -18.67 21.44 -5.07
CA CYS A 45 -18.70 19.99 -4.83
C CYS A 45 -20.05 19.55 -4.22
N ASP A 46 -20.25 18.24 -4.09
CA ASP A 46 -21.34 17.66 -3.30
C ASP A 46 -21.13 17.96 -1.81
N ILE A 47 -22.05 18.75 -1.24
CA ILE A 47 -21.97 19.22 0.15
C ILE A 47 -22.27 18.11 1.15
N GLU A 48 -23.13 17.15 0.80
CA GLU A 48 -23.43 16.04 1.69
C GLU A 48 -22.23 15.11 1.81
N GLU A 49 -21.61 14.80 0.68
CA GLU A 49 -20.40 13.97 0.64
C GLU A 49 -19.22 14.66 1.33
N LEU A 50 -19.03 15.97 1.10
CA LEU A 50 -18.02 16.76 1.80
C LEU A 50 -18.21 16.66 3.32
N ARG A 51 -19.44 16.84 3.84
CA ARG A 51 -19.71 16.76 5.27
C ARG A 51 -19.31 15.40 5.85
N LYS A 52 -19.60 14.30 5.15
CA LYS A 52 -19.21 12.94 5.57
C LYS A 52 -17.69 12.84 5.72
N HIS A 53 -16.91 13.29 4.73
CA HIS A 53 -15.45 13.29 4.81
C HIS A 53 -14.90 14.16 5.95
N LEU A 54 -15.50 15.32 6.22
CA LEU A 54 -15.02 16.22 7.26
C LEU A 54 -15.37 15.71 8.67
N VAL A 55 -16.48 14.99 8.84
CA VAL A 55 -16.81 14.29 10.10
C VAL A 55 -15.76 13.21 10.41
N ASP A 56 -15.37 12.42 9.41
CA ASP A 56 -14.33 11.40 9.59
C ASP A 56 -12.97 12.04 9.92
N PHE A 57 -12.64 13.16 9.26
CA PHE A 57 -11.45 13.94 9.58
C PHE A 57 -11.48 14.47 11.02
N GLU A 58 -12.62 14.98 11.49
CA GLU A 58 -12.78 15.47 12.86
C GLU A 58 -12.57 14.36 13.90
N LYS A 59 -13.12 13.15 13.64
CA LYS A 59 -12.89 11.96 14.47
C LYS A 59 -11.38 11.66 14.57
N LEU A 60 -10.68 11.67 13.44
CA LEU A 60 -9.25 11.41 13.38
C LEU A 60 -8.42 12.51 14.07
N PHE A 61 -8.79 13.77 13.89
CA PHE A 61 -8.14 14.92 14.52
C PHE A 61 -8.33 14.90 16.05
N THR A 62 -9.52 14.52 16.52
CA THR A 62 -9.81 14.35 17.94
C THR A 62 -8.92 13.26 18.56
N GLN A 63 -8.77 12.12 17.89
CA GLN A 63 -7.85 11.06 18.32
C GLN A 63 -6.39 11.53 18.34
N PHE A 64 -5.95 12.29 17.33
CA PHE A 64 -4.62 12.88 17.29
C PHE A 64 -4.35 13.80 18.50
N LEU A 65 -5.30 14.68 18.85
CA LEU A 65 -5.16 15.57 20.00
C LEU A 65 -5.13 14.79 21.33
N ALA A 66 -5.93 13.73 21.46
CA ALA A 66 -5.90 12.86 22.63
C ALA A 66 -4.53 12.15 22.77
N HIS A 67 -3.98 11.63 21.67
CA HIS A 67 -2.65 11.01 21.66
C HIS A 67 -1.54 12.00 22.01
N ARG A 68 -1.68 13.27 21.63
CA ARG A 68 -0.74 14.34 22.00
C ARG A 68 -0.76 14.64 23.51
N LYS A 69 -1.91 14.53 24.19
CA LYS A 69 -2.03 14.72 25.66
C LYS A 69 -1.41 13.56 26.43
N ILE A 70 -1.76 12.33 26.05
CA ILE A 70 -1.49 11.13 26.87
C ILE A 70 -0.12 10.52 26.53
N GLY A 71 0.43 10.80 25.35
CA GLY A 71 1.63 10.13 24.85
C GLY A 71 1.31 8.68 24.55
N ASN A 72 0.80 8.40 23.35
CA ASN A 72 0.40 7.04 22.96
C ASN A 72 1.61 6.18 22.55
N ASN A 73 2.54 6.00 23.48
CA ASN A 73 3.67 5.10 23.30
C ASN A 73 3.26 3.72 23.79
N ILE A 74 3.39 2.71 22.94
CA ILE A 74 3.34 1.32 23.37
C ILE A 74 4.31 1.16 24.56
N ILE A 75 3.83 0.59 25.65
CA ILE A 75 4.66 0.30 26.81
C ILE A 75 5.50 -0.93 26.43
N TRP A 76 6.77 -0.70 26.09
CA TRP A 76 7.65 -1.72 25.52
C TRP A 76 7.75 -2.99 26.37
N SER A 77 7.71 -2.85 27.70
CA SER A 77 7.75 -3.98 28.64
C SER A 77 6.51 -4.87 28.63
N ARG A 78 5.38 -4.41 28.07
CA ARG A 78 4.15 -5.20 27.90
C ARG A 78 4.11 -5.99 26.59
N ILE A 79 5.05 -5.75 25.67
CA ILE A 79 5.14 -6.49 24.41
C ILE A 79 5.52 -7.94 24.73
N GLN A 80 4.68 -8.87 24.32
CA GLN A 80 4.94 -10.30 24.46
C GLN A 80 5.43 -10.90 23.14
N PRO A 81 6.29 -11.93 23.20
CA PRO A 81 6.64 -12.71 22.01
C PRO A 81 5.39 -13.32 21.37
N LEU A 82 5.39 -13.42 20.03
CA LEU A 82 4.35 -14.11 19.30
C LEU A 82 4.33 -15.59 19.68
N GLN A 83 3.15 -16.09 20.03
CA GLN A 83 2.92 -17.51 20.27
C GLN A 83 2.74 -18.25 18.94
N THR A 84 2.92 -19.57 18.94
CA THR A 84 2.82 -20.39 17.70
C THR A 84 1.41 -20.38 17.12
N GLU A 85 0.40 -20.25 17.97
CA GLU A 85 -1.01 -20.08 17.59
C GLU A 85 -1.33 -18.72 16.95
N ASN A 86 -0.47 -17.72 17.15
CA ASN A 86 -0.70 -16.38 16.59
C ASN A 86 -0.23 -16.26 15.15
N VAL A 87 0.82 -17.01 14.77
CA VAL A 87 1.40 -16.95 13.42
C VAL A 87 1.62 -18.36 12.90
N HIS A 88 0.73 -18.80 12.01
CA HIS A 88 0.83 -20.10 11.37
C HIS A 88 1.93 -20.11 10.31
N THR A 89 2.56 -21.28 10.12
CA THR A 89 3.43 -21.48 8.97
C THR A 89 2.58 -21.62 7.70
N TYR A 90 3.06 -21.10 6.57
CA TYR A 90 2.35 -21.27 5.30
C TYR A 90 2.11 -22.75 4.95
N GLN A 91 3.10 -23.61 5.21
CA GLN A 91 3.00 -25.04 4.93
C GLN A 91 1.86 -25.72 5.69
N SER A 92 1.70 -25.43 6.99
CA SER A 92 0.58 -25.96 7.78
C SER A 92 -0.80 -25.50 7.29
N VAL A 93 -0.88 -24.39 6.56
CA VAL A 93 -2.13 -23.85 6.01
C VAL A 93 -2.46 -24.48 4.66
N VAL A 94 -1.47 -24.64 3.78
CA VAL A 94 -1.69 -25.12 2.41
C VAL A 94 -1.71 -26.64 2.26
N GLU A 95 -1.16 -27.39 3.21
CA GLU A 95 -1.20 -28.86 3.21
C GLU A 95 -2.57 -29.42 3.61
N ALA A 96 -3.43 -28.59 4.21
CA ALA A 96 -4.79 -29.00 4.53
C ALA A 96 -5.56 -29.36 3.26
N PRO A 97 -6.26 -30.51 3.20
CA PRO A 97 -7.07 -30.87 2.05
C PRO A 97 -8.15 -29.80 1.83
N LEU A 98 -8.40 -29.49 0.56
CA LEU A 98 -9.49 -28.58 0.20
C LEU A 98 -10.81 -29.22 0.65
N ALA A 99 -11.57 -28.50 1.48
CA ALA A 99 -12.83 -29.01 2.02
C ALA A 99 -13.95 -29.03 0.97
N THR A 100 -13.82 -28.22 -0.09
CA THR A 100 -14.78 -28.12 -1.20
C THR A 100 -14.06 -27.84 -2.52
N THR A 101 -14.82 -27.66 -3.61
CA THR A 101 -14.22 -27.32 -4.91
C THR A 101 -13.60 -25.93 -4.89
N LYS A 102 -12.62 -25.71 -5.78
CA LYS A 102 -11.94 -24.41 -5.89
C LYS A 102 -12.91 -23.29 -6.31
N GLY A 103 -13.94 -23.61 -7.10
CA GLY A 103 -14.99 -22.67 -7.49
C GLY A 103 -15.77 -22.16 -6.29
N ASP A 104 -16.28 -23.07 -5.45
CA ASP A 104 -17.09 -22.69 -4.28
C ASP A 104 -16.32 -21.83 -3.27
N LEU A 105 -15.01 -22.05 -3.12
CA LEU A 105 -14.14 -21.20 -2.29
C LEU A 105 -14.08 -19.78 -2.87
N LEU A 106 -13.83 -19.68 -4.18
CA LEU A 106 -13.68 -18.42 -4.90
C LEU A 106 -14.98 -17.63 -4.98
N ASP A 107 -16.12 -18.31 -5.03
CA ASP A 107 -17.43 -17.66 -5.04
C ASP A 107 -17.70 -16.87 -3.75
N LYS A 108 -17.00 -17.18 -2.65
CA LYS A 108 -17.08 -16.44 -1.37
C LYS A 108 -16.04 -15.33 -1.22
N LEU A 109 -15.19 -15.11 -2.22
CA LEU A 109 -14.07 -14.16 -2.19
C LEU A 109 -14.37 -12.88 -2.99
N VAL A 110 -13.91 -11.74 -2.47
CA VAL A 110 -13.72 -10.48 -3.20
C VAL A 110 -12.23 -10.13 -3.22
N VAL A 111 -11.70 -9.69 -4.37
CA VAL A 111 -10.30 -9.21 -4.44
C VAL A 111 -10.28 -7.70 -4.52
N LEU A 112 -9.60 -7.03 -3.59
CA LEU A 112 -9.43 -5.59 -3.57
C LEU A 112 -7.96 -5.19 -3.71
N LYS A 113 -7.70 -4.29 -4.65
CA LYS A 113 -6.39 -3.67 -4.84
C LYS A 113 -6.38 -2.21 -4.41
N LEU A 114 -5.41 -1.87 -3.57
CA LEU A 114 -5.13 -0.50 -3.15
C LEU A 114 -4.52 0.26 -4.34
N ASN A 115 -5.27 1.21 -4.90
CA ASN A 115 -4.93 1.98 -6.11
C ASN A 115 -4.92 3.50 -5.87
N GLY A 116 -4.73 3.93 -4.61
CA GLY A 116 -4.67 5.36 -4.27
C GLY A 116 -3.33 6.03 -4.59
N GLY A 117 -2.28 5.25 -4.87
CA GLY A 117 -0.90 5.72 -5.00
C GLY A 117 -0.53 6.21 -6.41
N LEU A 118 0.27 7.27 -6.45
CA LEU A 118 0.81 7.86 -7.68
C LEU A 118 2.18 7.27 -8.04
N GLY A 119 2.49 7.31 -9.34
CA GLY A 119 3.79 6.91 -9.90
C GLY A 119 4.91 7.94 -9.74
N THR A 120 4.72 9.00 -8.94
CA THR A 120 5.64 10.15 -8.84
C THR A 120 7.05 9.78 -8.41
N SER A 121 7.18 8.81 -7.49
CA SER A 121 8.48 8.26 -7.07
C SER A 121 9.31 7.63 -8.20
N MET A 122 8.65 7.22 -9.27
CA MET A 122 9.27 6.66 -10.48
C MET A 122 9.18 7.64 -11.67
N GLY A 123 8.86 8.92 -11.41
CA GLY A 123 8.78 9.97 -12.44
C GLY A 123 7.58 9.86 -13.38
N CYS A 124 6.57 9.03 -13.07
CA CYS A 124 5.36 8.89 -13.87
C CYS A 124 4.27 9.84 -13.37
N VAL A 125 3.57 10.48 -14.31
CA VAL A 125 2.34 11.24 -14.02
C VAL A 125 1.17 10.24 -14.01
N GLY A 126 0.39 10.24 -12.93
CA GLY A 126 -0.82 9.41 -12.79
C GLY A 126 -0.70 8.20 -11.86
N PRO A 127 -1.73 7.33 -11.84
CA PRO A 127 -1.79 6.14 -11.00
C PRO A 127 -0.60 5.22 -11.25
N LYS A 128 -0.02 4.73 -10.16
CA LYS A 128 1.07 3.75 -10.24
C LYS A 128 0.65 2.46 -10.96
N SER A 129 -0.64 2.12 -10.88
CA SER A 129 -1.20 0.93 -11.53
C SER A 129 -1.11 0.94 -13.05
N LEU A 130 -0.96 2.12 -13.68
CA LEU A 130 -0.86 2.30 -15.13
C LEU A 130 0.59 2.33 -15.63
N ILE A 131 1.57 2.15 -14.76
CA ILE A 131 2.97 2.00 -15.18
C ILE A 131 3.14 0.63 -15.85
N SER A 132 3.75 0.62 -17.03
CA SER A 132 4.14 -0.60 -17.74
C SER A 132 5.20 -1.36 -16.95
N VAL A 133 4.92 -2.64 -16.70
CA VAL A 133 5.79 -3.53 -15.94
C VAL A 133 6.52 -4.49 -16.88
N ARG A 134 5.80 -5.14 -17.79
CA ARG A 134 6.36 -6.19 -18.64
C ARG A 134 5.58 -6.32 -19.93
N ASN A 135 6.26 -6.35 -21.08
CA ASN A 135 5.64 -6.48 -22.41
C ASN A 135 4.47 -5.50 -22.60
N ASP A 136 4.69 -4.23 -22.25
CA ASP A 136 3.67 -3.15 -22.28
C ASP A 136 2.44 -3.36 -21.38
N SER A 137 2.41 -4.44 -20.58
CA SER A 137 1.36 -4.71 -19.61
C SER A 137 1.59 -3.93 -18.33
N THR A 138 0.58 -3.19 -17.91
CA THR A 138 0.59 -2.44 -16.66
C THR A 138 0.33 -3.33 -15.44
N PHE A 139 0.54 -2.83 -14.21
CA PHE A 139 0.14 -3.57 -13.01
C PHE A 139 -1.36 -3.94 -13.01
N LEU A 140 -2.19 -3.03 -13.54
CA LEU A 140 -3.62 -3.28 -13.67
C LEU A 140 -3.92 -4.37 -14.71
N ASP A 141 -3.24 -4.34 -15.87
CA ASP A 141 -3.40 -5.39 -16.89
C ASP A 141 -3.04 -6.78 -16.33
N LEU A 142 -1.93 -6.88 -15.61
CA LEU A 142 -1.49 -8.13 -14.98
C LEU A 142 -2.48 -8.64 -13.94
N THR A 143 -3.04 -7.73 -13.12
CA THR A 143 -4.06 -8.07 -12.12
C THR A 143 -5.35 -8.55 -12.77
N VAL A 144 -5.83 -7.86 -13.81
CA VAL A 144 -7.03 -8.27 -14.54
C VAL A 144 -6.82 -9.62 -15.22
N GLN A 145 -5.66 -9.83 -15.84
CA GLN A 145 -5.31 -11.11 -16.45
C GLN A 145 -5.28 -12.25 -15.42
N LEU A 146 -4.71 -12.01 -14.23
CA LEU A 146 -4.72 -12.97 -13.13
C LEU A 146 -6.14 -13.40 -12.76
N ILE A 147 -7.05 -12.43 -12.52
CA ILE A 147 -8.43 -12.72 -12.11
C ILE A 147 -9.23 -13.37 -13.24
N GLU A 148 -9.03 -12.92 -14.49
CA GLU A 148 -9.67 -13.54 -15.65
C GLU A 148 -9.26 -15.01 -15.81
N CYS A 149 -7.95 -15.30 -15.71
CA CYS A 149 -7.45 -16.66 -15.77
C CYS A 149 -7.95 -17.51 -14.60
N LEU A 150 -8.06 -16.93 -13.40
CA LEU A 150 -8.60 -17.59 -12.22
C LEU A 150 -10.07 -17.99 -12.43
N ASN A 151 -10.90 -17.04 -12.88
CA ASN A 151 -12.32 -17.23 -13.15
C ASN A 151 -12.55 -18.29 -14.25
N LYS A 152 -11.80 -18.21 -15.36
CA LYS A 152 -11.87 -19.21 -16.45
C LYS A 152 -11.47 -20.60 -16.01
N LYS A 153 -10.41 -20.72 -15.19
CA LYS A 153 -9.86 -22.01 -14.76
C LYS A 153 -10.77 -22.73 -13.75
N HIS A 154 -11.48 -21.98 -12.93
CA HIS A 154 -12.29 -22.52 -11.84
C HIS A 154 -13.80 -22.36 -12.03
N ASN A 155 -14.22 -21.81 -13.19
CA ASN A 155 -15.62 -21.50 -13.49
C ASN A 155 -16.30 -20.73 -12.35
N SER A 156 -15.60 -19.69 -11.87
CA SER A 156 -16.02 -18.82 -10.77
C SER A 156 -16.16 -17.38 -11.26
N ASP A 157 -16.82 -16.52 -10.49
CA ASP A 157 -16.93 -15.09 -10.76
C ASP A 157 -16.43 -14.26 -9.57
N VAL A 158 -15.10 -14.11 -9.48
CA VAL A 158 -14.44 -13.32 -8.44
C VAL A 158 -14.45 -11.84 -8.85
N PRO A 159 -15.09 -10.94 -8.08
CA PRO A 159 -15.06 -9.52 -8.35
C PRO A 159 -13.70 -8.90 -8.00
N LEU A 160 -13.25 -7.99 -8.86
CA LEU A 160 -12.06 -7.16 -8.65
C LEU A 160 -12.49 -5.74 -8.26
N VAL A 161 -12.01 -5.25 -7.13
CA VAL A 161 -12.34 -3.93 -6.59
C VAL A 161 -11.07 -3.07 -6.54
N LEU A 162 -11.12 -1.86 -7.11
CA LEU A 162 -10.04 -0.88 -7.00
C LEU A 162 -10.44 0.24 -6.03
N MET A 163 -9.66 0.37 -4.95
CA MET A 163 -9.76 1.52 -4.04
C MET A 163 -8.91 2.66 -4.59
N ASN A 164 -9.54 3.61 -5.27
CA ASN A 164 -8.89 4.77 -5.87
C ASN A 164 -8.74 5.90 -4.85
N SER A 165 -7.96 6.93 -5.20
CA SER A 165 -7.99 8.25 -4.53
C SER A 165 -8.53 9.29 -5.50
N PHE A 166 -8.80 10.51 -5.03
CA PHE A 166 -9.11 11.62 -5.94
C PHE A 166 -7.98 11.91 -6.95
N ASN A 167 -6.73 11.54 -6.64
CA ASN A 167 -5.61 11.68 -7.56
C ASN A 167 -5.57 10.61 -8.66
N THR A 168 -6.19 9.44 -8.44
CA THR A 168 -6.07 8.30 -9.36
C THR A 168 -7.38 7.90 -10.04
N HIS A 169 -8.52 8.36 -9.51
CA HIS A 169 -9.83 7.89 -9.96
C HIS A 169 -10.15 8.24 -11.41
N GLU A 170 -10.03 9.52 -11.81
CA GLU A 170 -10.38 9.94 -13.18
C GLU A 170 -9.56 9.17 -14.23
N GLU A 171 -8.26 9.00 -14.02
CA GLU A 171 -7.38 8.30 -14.95
C GLU A 171 -7.61 6.78 -14.97
N THR A 172 -7.89 6.18 -13.81
CA THR A 172 -8.26 4.75 -13.74
C THR A 172 -9.60 4.49 -14.42
N GLN A 173 -10.58 5.39 -14.25
CA GLN A 173 -11.89 5.29 -14.88
C GLN A 173 -11.80 5.39 -16.40
N ARG A 174 -10.90 6.22 -16.94
CA ARG A 174 -10.69 6.34 -18.40
C ARG A 174 -10.25 5.02 -19.04
N VAL A 175 -9.53 4.16 -18.35
CA VAL A 175 -9.08 2.87 -18.90
C VAL A 175 -10.02 1.70 -18.58
N ARG A 176 -11.08 1.94 -17.80
CA ARG A 176 -12.03 0.91 -17.33
C ARG A 176 -12.63 0.07 -18.46
N PHE A 177 -12.98 0.71 -19.58
CA PHE A 177 -13.62 0.06 -20.73
C PHE A 177 -12.81 -1.11 -21.31
N LYS A 178 -11.49 -1.15 -21.07
CA LYS A 178 -10.62 -2.26 -21.50
C LYS A 178 -10.91 -3.57 -20.74
N TYR A 179 -11.51 -3.48 -19.56
CA TYR A 179 -11.60 -4.59 -18.60
C TYR A 179 -13.03 -5.02 -18.28
N ASP A 180 -14.04 -4.16 -18.47
CA ASP A 180 -15.44 -4.43 -18.09
C ASP A 180 -16.01 -5.75 -18.66
N LYS A 181 -15.51 -6.23 -19.81
CA LYS A 181 -15.94 -7.50 -20.42
C LYS A 181 -15.15 -8.73 -19.97
N ARG A 182 -14.08 -8.54 -19.20
CA ARG A 182 -13.11 -9.60 -18.82
C ARG A 182 -13.32 -10.06 -17.38
N VAL A 183 -13.63 -9.13 -16.48
CA VAL A 183 -13.83 -9.38 -15.04
C VAL A 183 -14.90 -8.43 -14.50
N ASP A 184 -15.62 -8.84 -13.46
CA ASP A 184 -16.50 -7.94 -12.72
C ASP A 184 -15.68 -6.90 -11.94
N LEU A 185 -15.55 -5.69 -12.53
CA LEU A 185 -14.67 -4.63 -12.04
C LEU A 185 -15.48 -3.53 -11.32
N HIS A 186 -15.22 -3.39 -10.03
CA HIS A 186 -15.76 -2.31 -9.20
C HIS A 186 -14.67 -1.29 -8.87
N MET A 187 -15.06 -0.04 -8.70
CA MET A 187 -14.16 1.02 -8.26
C MET A 187 -14.89 1.92 -7.28
N PHE A 188 -14.21 2.32 -6.20
CA PHE A 188 -14.69 3.36 -5.31
C PHE A 188 -13.55 4.31 -4.94
N GLN A 189 -13.90 5.52 -4.55
CA GLN A 189 -12.92 6.50 -4.07
C GLN A 189 -12.85 6.43 -2.55
N GLN A 190 -11.62 6.45 -2.03
CA GLN A 190 -11.39 6.68 -0.62
C GLN A 190 -11.64 8.14 -0.24
N SER A 191 -11.73 8.41 1.06
CA SER A 191 -11.89 9.76 1.59
C SER A 191 -10.78 10.72 1.18
N TYR A 192 -11.09 12.01 1.26
CA TYR A 192 -10.10 13.08 1.17
C TYR A 192 -10.20 13.97 2.39
N HIS A 193 -9.05 14.37 2.93
CA HIS A 193 -8.97 15.17 4.16
C HIS A 193 -8.14 16.44 3.93
N PRO A 194 -8.46 17.52 4.63
CA PRO A 194 -7.71 18.76 4.55
C PRO A 194 -6.36 18.57 5.26
N ARG A 195 -5.26 18.96 4.61
CA ARG A 195 -3.97 19.06 5.31
C ARG A 195 -4.08 20.08 6.44
N VAL A 196 -3.30 19.91 7.48
CA VAL A 196 -3.31 20.81 8.64
C VAL A 196 -1.99 21.53 8.73
N LEU A 197 -2.01 22.84 8.97
CA LEU A 197 -0.81 23.63 9.20
C LEU A 197 -0.13 23.20 10.51
N ARG A 198 1.17 22.96 10.47
CA ARG A 198 1.90 22.46 11.65
C ARG A 198 1.94 23.48 12.78
N GLU A 199 2.10 24.75 12.45
CA GLU A 199 2.32 25.84 13.39
C GLU A 199 1.01 26.24 14.10
N THR A 200 -0.11 26.26 13.37
CA THR A 200 -1.41 26.75 13.89
C THR A 200 -2.40 25.63 14.19
N LEU A 201 -2.14 24.41 13.73
CA LEU A 201 -3.07 23.27 13.78
C LEU A 201 -4.43 23.53 13.10
N ARG A 202 -4.49 24.50 12.19
CA ARG A 202 -5.69 24.81 11.41
C ARG A 202 -5.73 24.03 10.08
N PRO A 203 -6.93 23.73 9.54
CA PRO A 203 -7.06 23.23 8.18
C PRO A 203 -6.41 24.21 7.19
N PHE A 204 -5.56 23.71 6.31
CA PHE A 204 -4.88 24.48 5.29
C PHE A 204 -5.79 24.94 4.12
N PRO A 205 -6.73 24.13 3.57
CA PRO A 205 -7.56 24.59 2.48
C PRO A 205 -8.53 25.68 2.91
N VAL A 206 -8.63 26.73 2.08
CA VAL A 206 -9.68 27.76 2.20
C VAL A 206 -10.90 27.46 1.33
N ASN A 207 -10.70 26.65 0.27
CA ASN A 207 -11.72 26.23 -0.69
C ASN A 207 -11.58 24.72 -0.95
N VAL A 208 -12.64 24.10 -1.49
CA VAL A 208 -12.62 22.70 -1.91
C VAL A 208 -12.16 22.63 -3.37
N ASP A 209 -10.85 22.47 -3.57
CA ASP A 209 -10.24 22.13 -4.85
C ASP A 209 -9.32 20.93 -4.67
N LEU A 210 -9.78 19.75 -5.09
CA LEU A 210 -9.01 18.50 -5.00
C LEU A 210 -7.91 18.42 -6.06
N LYS A 211 -7.93 19.29 -7.07
CA LYS A 211 -6.95 19.31 -8.18
C LYS A 211 -5.75 20.19 -7.87
N ASP A 212 -5.78 20.95 -6.78
CA ASP A 212 -4.66 21.80 -6.37
C ASP A 212 -3.38 21.00 -6.02
N GLY A 213 -3.51 19.70 -5.74
CA GLY A 213 -2.40 18.79 -5.38
C GLY A 213 -1.72 19.10 -4.05
N VAL A 214 -2.13 20.17 -3.36
CA VAL A 214 -1.40 20.79 -2.26
C VAL A 214 -2.22 20.82 -0.98
N SER A 215 -3.52 21.10 -1.03
CA SER A 215 -4.29 21.32 0.21
C SER A 215 -4.97 20.08 0.76
N TRP A 216 -5.17 19.07 -0.08
CA TRP A 216 -5.88 17.85 0.27
C TRP A 216 -4.96 16.63 0.22
N TYR A 217 -5.36 15.55 0.88
CA TYR A 217 -4.66 14.27 0.84
C TYR A 217 -5.62 13.10 1.12
N PRO A 218 -5.35 11.89 0.58
CA PRO A 218 -6.04 10.68 1.01
C PRO A 218 -5.52 10.24 2.40
N PRO A 219 -6.40 9.84 3.35
CA PRO A 219 -6.04 9.55 4.74
C PRO A 219 -5.39 8.16 4.97
N GLY A 220 -4.58 7.73 4.00
CA GLY A 220 -3.91 6.43 4.03
C GLY A 220 -4.86 5.26 3.74
N HIS A 221 -4.30 4.06 3.67
CA HIS A 221 -5.04 2.87 3.28
C HIS A 221 -5.97 2.32 4.38
N GLY A 222 -5.90 2.82 5.62
CA GLY A 222 -6.83 2.43 6.68
C GLY A 222 -8.26 2.92 6.50
N ASP A 223 -8.48 3.94 5.65
CA ASP A 223 -9.81 4.43 5.28
C ASP A 223 -10.61 3.45 4.40
N ILE A 224 -9.99 2.35 3.98
CA ILE A 224 -10.64 1.27 3.21
C ILE A 224 -11.96 0.83 3.82
N TYR A 225 -12.04 0.66 5.15
CA TYR A 225 -13.22 0.12 5.81
C TYR A 225 -14.41 1.08 5.70
N ASN A 226 -14.20 2.36 6.05
CA ASN A 226 -15.24 3.39 5.96
C ASN A 226 -15.67 3.64 4.52
N SER A 227 -14.72 3.75 3.60
CA SER A 227 -15.00 4.03 2.20
C SER A 227 -15.66 2.85 1.48
N LEU A 228 -15.33 1.59 1.84
CA LEU A 228 -16.00 0.40 1.32
C LEU A 228 -17.48 0.37 1.76
N LYS A 229 -17.77 0.64 3.05
CA LYS A 229 -19.14 0.74 3.56
C LYS A 229 -19.90 1.89 2.89
N ARG A 230 -19.29 3.07 2.77
CA ARG A 230 -19.92 4.23 2.14
C ARG A 230 -20.25 4.01 0.66
N SER A 231 -19.42 3.24 -0.04
CA SER A 231 -19.66 2.90 -1.45
C SER A 231 -20.87 1.98 -1.68
N GLY A 232 -21.43 1.37 -0.62
CA GLY A 232 -22.49 0.36 -0.70
C GLY A 232 -22.02 -1.00 -1.22
N LEU A 233 -20.74 -1.13 -1.60
CA LEU A 233 -20.18 -2.40 -2.06
C LEU A 233 -20.08 -3.44 -0.94
N LEU A 234 -19.87 -3.01 0.32
CA LEU A 234 -19.85 -3.92 1.46
C LEU A 234 -21.17 -4.69 1.59
N GLU A 235 -22.28 -3.96 1.62
CA GLU A 235 -23.63 -4.52 1.68
C GLU A 235 -23.93 -5.40 0.46
N ARG A 236 -23.62 -4.90 -0.75
CA ARG A 236 -23.81 -5.66 -1.99
C ARG A 236 -23.08 -7.01 -1.98
N PHE A 237 -21.80 -7.03 -1.63
CA PHE A 237 -21.03 -8.28 -1.62
C PHE A 237 -21.53 -9.26 -0.55
N LEU A 238 -22.02 -8.76 0.59
CA LEU A 238 -22.66 -9.60 1.59
C LEU A 238 -23.98 -10.22 1.08
N GLU A 239 -24.79 -9.46 0.33
CA GLU A 239 -26.02 -9.94 -0.31
C GLU A 239 -25.74 -10.96 -1.43
N GLU A 240 -24.63 -10.79 -2.17
CA GLU A 240 -24.12 -11.75 -3.15
C GLU A 240 -23.51 -13.02 -2.53
N GLY A 241 -23.47 -13.12 -1.19
CA GLY A 241 -22.98 -14.28 -0.46
C GLY A 241 -21.45 -14.33 -0.30
N LYS A 242 -20.74 -13.22 -0.57
CA LYS A 242 -19.29 -13.13 -0.31
C LYS A 242 -19.03 -13.07 1.19
N GLU A 243 -17.98 -13.75 1.65
CA GLU A 243 -17.62 -13.85 3.07
C GLU A 243 -16.32 -13.10 3.41
N PHE A 244 -15.33 -13.15 2.51
CA PHE A 244 -14.00 -12.58 2.74
C PHE A 244 -13.57 -11.65 1.61
N ILE A 245 -12.77 -10.64 1.98
CA ILE A 245 -12.09 -9.72 1.06
C ILE A 245 -10.57 -9.88 1.19
N PHE A 246 -9.90 -10.08 0.05
CA PHE A 246 -8.44 -10.10 -0.04
C PHE A 246 -7.92 -8.74 -0.49
N ILE A 247 -7.26 -8.02 0.41
CA ILE A 247 -6.74 -6.67 0.22
C ILE A 247 -5.22 -6.76 -0.02
N SER A 248 -4.74 -6.13 -1.09
CA SER A 248 -3.31 -6.02 -1.35
C SER A 248 -2.96 -4.78 -2.18
N ASN A 249 -1.69 -4.39 -2.18
CA ASN A 249 -1.23 -3.29 -3.02
C ASN A 249 -1.23 -3.70 -4.50
N ILE A 250 -1.64 -2.80 -5.40
CA ILE A 250 -1.58 -3.04 -6.84
C ILE A 250 -0.14 -3.20 -7.35
N ASP A 251 0.83 -2.59 -6.65
CA ASP A 251 2.26 -2.68 -6.98
C ASP A 251 2.97 -3.88 -6.36
N ASN A 252 2.25 -4.76 -5.63
CA ASN A 252 2.76 -6.06 -5.19
C ASN A 252 2.35 -7.15 -6.18
N LEU A 253 3.27 -7.52 -7.07
CA LEU A 253 3.04 -8.55 -8.10
C LEU A 253 2.99 -9.97 -7.54
N GLY A 254 3.48 -10.18 -6.31
CA GLY A 254 3.41 -11.47 -5.62
C GLY A 254 2.04 -11.74 -4.96
N ALA A 255 1.20 -10.71 -4.80
CA ALA A 255 -0.09 -10.79 -4.13
C ALA A 255 -1.17 -11.43 -5.01
N THR A 256 -1.04 -12.73 -5.25
CA THR A 256 -2.00 -13.58 -5.97
C THR A 256 -3.01 -14.21 -5.02
N VAL A 257 -4.16 -14.65 -5.53
CA VAL A 257 -5.17 -15.35 -4.71
C VAL A 257 -4.63 -16.73 -4.30
N ASP A 258 -4.54 -16.97 -3.00
CA ASP A 258 -4.09 -18.25 -2.44
C ASP A 258 -5.28 -19.08 -1.94
N LEU A 259 -5.51 -20.22 -2.59
CA LEU A 259 -6.63 -21.10 -2.27
C LEU A 259 -6.43 -21.84 -0.94
N GLY A 260 -5.19 -22.06 -0.50
CA GLY A 260 -4.92 -22.71 0.79
C GLY A 260 -5.26 -21.78 1.95
N ILE A 261 -4.87 -20.50 1.85
CA ILE A 261 -5.25 -19.48 2.83
C ILE A 261 -6.78 -19.30 2.85
N LEU A 262 -7.41 -19.22 1.66
CA LEU A 262 -8.87 -19.10 1.56
C LEU A 262 -9.61 -20.32 2.15
N ASN A 263 -9.10 -21.53 1.92
CA ASN A 263 -9.64 -22.75 2.52
C ASN A 263 -9.55 -22.73 4.04
N PHE A 264 -8.42 -22.28 4.60
CA PHE A 264 -8.23 -22.13 6.05
C PHE A 264 -9.20 -21.12 6.68
N LEU A 265 -9.48 -20.01 5.99
CA LEU A 265 -10.45 -19.00 6.45
C LEU A 265 -11.89 -19.52 6.47
N LEU A 266 -12.29 -20.24 5.41
CA LEU A 266 -13.66 -20.74 5.27
C LEU A 266 -13.91 -22.03 6.06
N HIS A 267 -12.88 -22.84 6.26
CA HIS A 267 -12.94 -24.14 6.93
C HIS A 267 -11.84 -24.24 8.00
N PRO A 268 -11.92 -23.43 9.07
CA PRO A 268 -10.95 -23.47 10.14
C PRO A 268 -10.95 -24.85 10.85
N PRO A 269 -9.82 -25.28 11.43
CA PRO A 269 -9.77 -26.50 12.24
C PRO A 269 -10.85 -26.52 13.34
N LYS A 270 -11.43 -27.70 13.62
CA LYS A 270 -12.61 -27.87 14.51
C LYS A 270 -12.43 -27.29 15.93
N ASP A 271 -11.20 -27.21 16.43
CA ASP A 271 -10.88 -26.70 17.77
C ASP A 271 -10.27 -25.29 17.76
N SER A 272 -10.36 -24.58 16.63
CA SER A 272 -9.81 -23.22 16.47
C SER A 272 -10.91 -22.17 16.41
N VAL A 273 -10.60 -20.98 16.92
CA VAL A 273 -11.47 -19.80 16.75
C VAL A 273 -11.39 -19.37 15.29
N PRO A 274 -12.53 -19.22 14.57
CA PRO A 274 -12.52 -18.72 13.21
C PRO A 274 -11.86 -17.34 13.12
N ALA A 275 -10.93 -17.19 12.20
CA ALA A 275 -10.20 -15.94 12.03
C ALA A 275 -11.02 -14.93 11.22
N GLU A 276 -11.40 -13.81 11.84
CA GLU A 276 -12.04 -12.70 11.11
C GLU A 276 -11.02 -11.85 10.32
N PHE A 277 -9.73 -11.95 10.66
CA PHE A 277 -8.65 -11.19 10.04
C PHE A 277 -7.37 -12.00 9.95
N VAL A 278 -6.80 -12.09 8.75
CA VAL A 278 -5.49 -12.70 8.50
C VAL A 278 -4.54 -11.69 7.88
N MET A 279 -3.37 -11.55 8.47
CA MET A 279 -2.27 -10.77 7.90
C MET A 279 -1.19 -11.72 7.40
N GLU A 280 -0.90 -11.68 6.09
CA GLU A 280 0.29 -12.37 5.60
C GLU A 280 1.54 -11.61 6.05
N VAL A 281 2.42 -12.33 6.73
CA VAL A 281 3.75 -11.84 7.14
C VAL A 281 4.82 -12.64 6.42
N THR A 282 5.99 -12.06 6.22
CA THR A 282 7.14 -12.79 5.67
C THR A 282 8.37 -12.53 6.52
N ASN A 283 9.37 -13.41 6.44
CA ASN A 283 10.63 -13.27 7.17
C ASN A 283 11.34 -11.95 6.81
N LYS A 284 11.81 -11.22 7.82
CA LYS A 284 12.56 -9.97 7.66
C LYS A 284 13.94 -10.23 7.06
N THR A 285 14.29 -9.48 6.03
CA THR A 285 15.69 -9.36 5.58
C THR A 285 16.31 -8.05 6.06
N ARG A 286 17.61 -7.85 5.80
CA ARG A 286 18.32 -6.61 6.18
C ARG A 286 17.67 -5.34 5.59
N SER A 287 16.99 -5.47 4.45
CA SER A 287 16.27 -4.35 3.81
C SER A 287 14.93 -4.03 4.48
N ASP A 288 14.37 -4.96 5.27
CA ASP A 288 13.01 -4.87 5.82
C ASP A 288 12.98 -4.51 7.32
N VAL A 289 14.14 -4.19 7.93
CA VAL A 289 14.28 -3.95 9.38
C VAL A 289 13.42 -2.79 9.91
N LYS A 290 12.98 -1.88 9.02
CA LYS A 290 12.08 -0.77 9.36
C LYS A 290 10.60 -1.11 9.17
N GLY A 291 10.27 -2.26 8.59
CA GLY A 291 8.89 -2.69 8.35
C GLY A 291 8.17 -3.03 9.65
N GLY A 292 6.89 -2.68 9.72
CA GLY A 292 6.00 -3.02 10.82
C GLY A 292 5.91 -4.53 11.05
N THR A 293 5.79 -4.94 12.32
CA THR A 293 5.76 -6.35 12.74
C THR A 293 4.52 -6.63 13.56
N LEU A 294 4.05 -7.88 13.51
CA LEU A 294 3.05 -8.36 14.46
C LEU A 294 3.69 -8.54 15.83
N ILE A 295 2.94 -8.16 16.87
CA ILE A 295 3.25 -8.39 18.27
C ILE A 295 1.99 -8.86 19.00
N ASN A 296 2.17 -9.56 20.12
CA ASN A 296 1.10 -9.76 21.09
C ASN A 296 1.17 -8.64 22.14
N TYR A 297 0.07 -7.90 22.29
CA TYR A 297 -0.06 -6.82 23.26
C TYR A 297 -1.42 -6.92 23.94
N GLU A 298 -1.43 -7.05 25.27
CA GLU A 298 -2.66 -7.16 26.07
C GLU A 298 -3.60 -8.29 25.61
N GLY A 299 -3.04 -9.41 25.12
CA GLY A 299 -3.78 -10.61 24.70
C GLY A 299 -4.28 -10.59 23.26
N ASN A 300 -4.06 -9.50 22.52
CA ASN A 300 -4.48 -9.36 21.12
C ASN A 300 -3.28 -9.14 20.19
N LEU A 301 -3.44 -9.49 18.91
CA LEU A 301 -2.44 -9.16 17.91
C LEU A 301 -2.52 -7.70 17.50
N HIS A 302 -1.39 -7.02 17.56
CA HIS A 302 -1.22 -5.63 17.16
C HIS A 302 -0.17 -5.55 16.06
N LEU A 303 -0.36 -4.61 15.12
CA LEU A 303 0.67 -4.20 14.19
C LEU A 303 1.50 -3.08 14.81
N LEU A 304 2.73 -3.39 15.21
CA LEU A 304 3.69 -2.42 15.71
C LEU A 304 4.46 -1.79 14.55
N GLU A 305 4.22 -0.50 14.31
CA GLU A 305 4.92 0.29 13.30
C GLU A 305 6.17 0.97 13.87
N PHE A 306 7.16 1.22 13.01
CA PHE A 306 8.42 1.87 13.42
C PHE A 306 8.20 3.22 14.13
N ALA A 307 7.20 3.99 13.71
CA ALA A 307 6.88 5.30 14.28
C ALA A 307 6.34 5.23 15.73
N GLN A 308 5.87 4.07 16.18
CA GLN A 308 5.32 3.84 17.52
C GLN A 308 6.40 3.35 18.50
N VAL A 309 7.59 3.00 17.99
CA VAL A 309 8.68 2.46 18.80
C VAL A 309 9.35 3.60 19.60
N PRO A 310 9.46 3.46 20.93
CA PRO A 310 10.22 4.42 21.75
C PRO A 310 11.67 4.52 21.28
N LYS A 311 12.26 5.73 21.33
CA LYS A 311 13.62 6.00 20.82
C LYS A 311 14.67 5.04 21.40
N ASP A 312 14.52 4.68 22.68
CA ASP A 312 15.47 3.82 23.41
C ASP A 312 15.40 2.34 22.96
N ASN A 313 14.32 1.94 22.29
CA ASN A 313 14.09 0.54 21.87
C ASN A 313 14.19 0.33 20.35
N VAL A 314 14.61 1.36 19.61
CA VAL A 314 14.71 1.33 18.14
C VAL A 314 15.64 0.23 17.64
N ASP A 315 16.79 0.03 18.29
CA ASP A 315 17.76 -0.98 17.86
C ASP A 315 17.28 -2.41 18.16
N GLU A 316 16.52 -2.57 19.23
CA GLU A 316 15.87 -3.83 19.55
C GLU A 316 14.74 -4.17 18.56
N PHE A 317 13.97 -3.17 18.11
CA PHE A 317 12.98 -3.35 17.05
C PHE A 317 13.58 -3.78 15.71
N LYS A 318 14.74 -3.21 15.36
CA LYS A 318 15.47 -3.57 14.12
C LYS A 318 16.11 -4.95 14.18
N SER A 319 16.19 -5.57 15.37
CA SER A 319 16.79 -6.89 15.54
C SER A 319 15.94 -7.98 14.92
N ILE A 320 16.42 -8.55 13.82
CA ILE A 320 15.81 -9.69 13.10
C ILE A 320 15.74 -10.94 14.01
N LYS A 321 16.59 -11.02 15.05
CA LYS A 321 16.54 -12.12 16.02
C LYS A 321 15.30 -12.06 16.91
N LYS A 322 14.87 -10.85 17.30
CA LYS A 322 13.70 -10.64 18.17
C LYS A 322 12.42 -10.59 17.35
N PHE A 323 12.38 -9.75 16.32
CA PHE A 323 11.26 -9.62 15.41
C PHE A 323 11.65 -10.27 14.07
N LYS A 324 11.19 -11.51 13.87
CA LYS A 324 11.59 -12.33 12.72
C LYS A 324 10.79 -12.07 11.46
N VAL A 325 9.59 -11.52 11.60
CA VAL A 325 8.62 -11.34 10.51
C VAL A 325 8.23 -9.87 10.35
N PHE A 326 7.69 -9.51 9.19
CA PHE A 326 7.09 -8.20 8.94
C PHE A 326 5.84 -8.31 8.08
N ASN A 327 4.99 -7.28 8.16
CA ASN A 327 3.74 -7.19 7.41
C ASN A 327 3.99 -7.02 5.91
N THR A 328 3.36 -7.86 5.09
CA THR A 328 3.39 -7.75 3.62
C THR A 328 2.32 -6.80 3.05
N ASN A 329 1.36 -6.40 3.88
CA ASN A 329 0.14 -5.69 3.52
C ASN A 329 -0.78 -6.49 2.57
N ASN A 330 -0.64 -7.81 2.54
CA ASN A 330 -1.63 -8.74 1.99
C ASN A 330 -2.54 -9.18 3.15
N LEU A 331 -3.80 -8.74 3.14
CA LEU A 331 -4.74 -8.90 4.25
C LEU A 331 -5.97 -9.64 3.77
N TRP A 332 -6.48 -10.56 4.58
CA TRP A 332 -7.74 -11.25 4.33
C TRP A 332 -8.69 -10.93 5.47
N VAL A 333 -9.85 -10.37 5.17
CA VAL A 333 -10.74 -9.82 6.19
C VAL A 333 -12.16 -10.29 5.96
N SER A 334 -12.86 -10.68 7.02
CA SER A 334 -14.27 -11.03 6.95
C SER A 334 -15.13 -9.79 6.68
N LEU A 335 -15.96 -9.84 5.65
CA LEU A 335 -16.90 -8.76 5.32
C LEU A 335 -17.93 -8.54 6.43
N ARG A 336 -18.39 -9.62 7.07
CA ARG A 336 -19.33 -9.56 8.21
C ARG A 336 -18.70 -8.87 9.42
N ALA A 337 -17.43 -9.17 9.70
CA ALA A 337 -16.71 -8.53 10.80
C ALA A 337 -16.48 -7.03 10.52
N ILE A 338 -16.14 -6.65 9.28
CA ILE A 338 -16.05 -5.24 8.89
C ILE A 338 -17.39 -4.55 9.16
N LYS A 339 -18.51 -5.13 8.69
CA LYS A 339 -19.84 -4.56 8.91
C LYS A 339 -20.15 -4.37 10.40
N ARG A 340 -19.95 -5.42 11.20
CA ARG A 340 -20.14 -5.41 12.66
C ARG A 340 -19.35 -4.27 13.33
N LEU A 341 -18.04 -4.20 13.08
CA LEU A 341 -17.15 -3.22 13.72
C LEU A 341 -17.46 -1.77 13.31
N LEU A 342 -17.95 -1.56 12.08
CA LEU A 342 -18.33 -0.24 11.58
C LEU A 342 -19.75 0.18 12.02
N ASP A 343 -20.67 -0.76 12.19
CA ASP A 343 -22.03 -0.49 12.68
C ASP A 343 -22.01 -0.20 14.20
N GLU A 344 -21.15 -0.89 14.96
CA GLU A 344 -20.95 -0.69 16.40
C GLU A 344 -20.00 0.48 16.76
N GLU A 345 -19.38 1.12 15.76
CA GLU A 345 -18.34 2.15 15.93
C GLU A 345 -17.16 1.71 16.84
N THR A 346 -16.82 0.41 16.84
CA THR A 346 -15.78 -0.17 17.72
C THR A 346 -14.40 -0.25 17.07
N MET A 347 -14.29 -0.03 15.76
CA MET A 347 -13.01 -0.07 15.05
C MET A 347 -12.10 1.10 15.46
N ARG A 348 -11.01 0.79 16.18
CA ARG A 348 -10.00 1.77 16.59
C ARG A 348 -8.67 1.49 15.91
N VAL A 349 -8.14 2.45 15.18
CA VAL A 349 -6.85 2.37 14.49
C VAL A 349 -5.93 3.49 14.96
N GLU A 350 -4.63 3.22 15.03
CA GLU A 350 -3.64 4.21 15.42
C GLU A 350 -3.50 5.29 14.34
N VAL A 351 -3.50 6.55 14.79
CA VAL A 351 -3.27 7.70 13.92
C VAL A 351 -1.77 7.81 13.60
N ILE A 352 -1.45 7.81 12.32
CA ILE A 352 -0.12 8.06 11.77
C ILE A 352 -0.02 9.54 11.42
N VAL A 353 0.97 10.23 11.98
CA VAL A 353 1.19 11.65 11.74
C VAL A 353 2.35 11.84 10.77
N ASN A 354 2.02 12.05 9.50
CA ASN A 354 2.98 12.36 8.45
C ASN A 354 3.25 13.86 8.42
N ARG A 355 4.53 14.25 8.53
CA ARG A 355 4.96 15.65 8.47
C ARG A 355 5.60 15.91 7.11
N LYS A 356 5.12 16.93 6.40
CA LYS A 356 5.65 17.34 5.08
C LYS A 356 5.92 18.84 5.06
N SER A 357 6.92 19.22 4.28
CA SER A 357 7.17 20.62 3.94
C SER A 357 6.78 20.82 2.48
N LEU A 358 5.91 21.79 2.24
CA LEU A 358 5.45 22.18 0.91
C LEU A 358 6.41 23.19 0.30
N ASP A 359 6.33 23.32 -1.02
CA ASP A 359 7.03 24.37 -1.76
C ASP A 359 6.61 25.75 -1.22
N GLY A 360 7.59 26.62 -0.94
CA GLY A 360 7.36 27.89 -0.24
C GLY A 360 7.55 27.85 1.27
N GLY A 361 8.00 26.72 1.84
CA GLY A 361 8.42 26.62 3.25
C GLY A 361 7.28 26.42 4.26
N VAL A 362 6.07 26.14 3.78
CA VAL A 362 4.91 25.85 4.63
C VAL A 362 5.00 24.43 5.15
N ASN A 363 4.96 24.24 6.47
CA ASN A 363 4.96 22.91 7.07
C ASN A 363 3.52 22.45 7.33
N VAL A 364 3.21 21.24 6.88
CA VAL A 364 1.90 20.63 7.06
C VAL A 364 2.00 19.26 7.72
N ILE A 365 0.91 18.87 8.37
CA ILE A 365 0.69 17.54 8.90
C ILE A 365 -0.45 16.86 8.14
N GLN A 366 -0.30 15.57 7.95
CA GLN A 366 -1.26 14.65 7.37
C GLN A 366 -1.54 13.57 8.41
N LEU A 367 -2.81 13.36 8.71
CA LEU A 367 -3.28 12.35 9.64
C LEU A 367 -3.81 11.18 8.82
N GLU A 368 -3.17 10.03 8.96
CA GLU A 368 -3.49 8.83 8.18
C GLU A 368 -3.70 7.64 9.12
N THR A 369 -4.26 6.56 8.57
CA THR A 369 -4.37 5.28 9.27
C THR A 369 -3.90 4.15 8.35
N ALA A 370 -3.48 3.04 8.95
CA ALA A 370 -3.05 1.85 8.23
C ALA A 370 -4.10 0.73 8.33
N ALA A 371 -4.47 0.13 7.20
CA ALA A 371 -5.42 -1.00 7.14
C ALA A 371 -5.02 -2.15 8.07
N GLY A 372 -3.73 -2.50 8.11
CA GLY A 372 -3.20 -3.56 8.96
C GLY A 372 -3.26 -3.27 10.45
N ALA A 373 -3.33 -2.00 10.88
CA ALA A 373 -3.47 -1.63 12.28
C ALA A 373 -4.84 -2.01 12.86
N ALA A 374 -5.83 -2.24 11.99
CA ALA A 374 -7.17 -2.65 12.42
C ALA A 374 -7.21 -4.07 12.99
N ILE A 375 -6.18 -4.91 12.76
CA ILE A 375 -6.12 -6.32 13.15
C ILE A 375 -6.53 -6.59 14.61
N LYS A 376 -6.16 -5.69 15.53
CA LYS A 376 -6.46 -5.81 16.97
C LYS A 376 -7.95 -5.75 17.31
N ASN A 377 -8.79 -5.26 16.40
CA ASN A 377 -10.24 -5.13 16.61
C ASN A 377 -11.01 -6.37 16.15
N PHE A 378 -10.36 -7.33 15.49
CA PHE A 378 -11.00 -8.51 14.91
C PHE A 378 -10.83 -9.74 15.80
N ASN A 379 -11.88 -10.56 15.88
CA ASN A 379 -11.84 -11.78 16.66
C ASN A 379 -11.03 -12.87 15.94
N GLY A 380 -10.26 -13.65 16.71
CA GLY A 380 -9.47 -14.76 16.16
C GLY A 380 -8.42 -14.31 15.13
N ALA A 381 -7.98 -13.05 15.18
CA ALA A 381 -6.99 -12.55 14.22
C ALA A 381 -5.70 -13.36 14.28
N VAL A 382 -5.15 -13.72 13.11
CA VAL A 382 -3.88 -14.49 13.01
C VAL A 382 -2.96 -13.94 11.93
N GLY A 383 -1.68 -14.23 12.07
CA GLY A 383 -0.68 -14.08 11.00
C GLY A 383 -0.45 -15.40 10.26
N ILE A 384 -0.05 -15.32 8.99
CA ILE A 384 0.47 -16.48 8.25
C ILE A 384 1.84 -16.11 7.70
N ASN A 385 2.89 -16.85 8.07
CA ASN A 385 4.24 -16.63 7.56
C ASN A 385 4.38 -17.23 6.15
N VAL A 386 4.13 -16.40 5.14
CA VAL A 386 4.17 -16.75 3.71
C VAL A 386 5.58 -16.68 3.14
N PRO A 387 5.87 -17.45 2.07
CA PRO A 387 7.13 -17.29 1.33
C PRO A 387 7.21 -15.89 0.69
N ARG A 388 8.45 -15.41 0.50
CA ARG A 388 8.72 -14.10 -0.12
C ARG A 388 8.20 -13.98 -1.56
N SER A 389 7.92 -15.10 -2.23
CA SER A 389 7.26 -15.11 -3.54
C SER A 389 5.91 -14.36 -3.55
N ARG A 390 5.23 -14.24 -2.40
CA ARG A 390 3.99 -13.47 -2.23
C ARG A 390 4.20 -11.98 -1.92
N PHE A 391 5.45 -11.57 -1.73
CA PHE A 391 5.87 -10.20 -1.43
C PHE A 391 6.91 -9.71 -2.44
N LEU A 392 6.40 -9.27 -3.60
CA LEU A 392 7.18 -8.71 -4.70
C LEU A 392 6.70 -7.28 -5.02
N PRO A 393 6.90 -6.32 -4.09
CA PRO A 393 6.54 -4.92 -4.32
C PRO A 393 7.52 -4.26 -5.30
N VAL A 394 7.00 -3.50 -6.25
CA VAL A 394 7.81 -2.68 -7.16
C VAL A 394 7.72 -1.23 -6.71
N LYS A 395 8.71 -0.72 -5.97
CA LYS A 395 8.71 0.65 -5.41
C LYS A 395 9.64 1.59 -6.16
N LYS A 396 10.77 1.08 -6.65
CA LYS A 396 11.78 1.82 -7.42
C LYS A 396 11.99 1.19 -8.80
N THR A 397 12.67 1.91 -9.67
CA THR A 397 13.13 1.39 -10.98
C THR A 397 14.11 0.22 -10.85
N SER A 398 14.87 0.13 -9.76
CA SER A 398 15.65 -1.07 -9.43
C SER A 398 14.78 -2.33 -9.32
N ASP A 399 13.63 -2.22 -8.65
CA ASP A 399 12.69 -3.33 -8.51
C ASP A 399 12.05 -3.65 -9.87
N LEU A 400 11.76 -2.61 -10.66
CA LEU A 400 11.23 -2.74 -12.02
C LEU A 400 12.19 -3.53 -12.92
N LEU A 401 13.49 -3.25 -12.88
CA LEU A 401 14.50 -3.99 -13.63
C LEU A 401 14.49 -5.48 -13.29
N VAL A 402 14.39 -5.81 -12.00
CA VAL A 402 14.32 -7.20 -11.52
C VAL A 402 13.10 -7.93 -12.11
N VAL A 403 11.91 -7.34 -12.06
CA VAL A 403 10.67 -7.98 -12.57
C VAL A 403 10.58 -8.03 -14.10
N MET A 404 11.25 -7.08 -14.79
CA MET A 404 11.36 -7.06 -16.24
C MET A 404 12.32 -8.13 -16.78
N SER A 405 13.31 -8.52 -15.98
CA SER A 405 14.37 -9.45 -16.41
C SER A 405 13.88 -10.90 -16.59
N ASN A 406 14.76 -11.72 -17.13
CA ASN A 406 14.57 -13.15 -17.29
C ASN A 406 14.61 -13.95 -15.97
N LEU A 407 14.78 -13.28 -14.82
CA LEU A 407 14.57 -13.85 -13.48
C LEU A 407 13.14 -14.34 -13.25
N PHE A 408 12.18 -13.74 -13.96
CA PHE A 408 10.78 -14.12 -13.90
C PHE A 408 10.27 -14.53 -15.28
N GLN A 409 9.28 -15.41 -15.30
CA GLN A 409 8.46 -15.74 -16.45
C GLN A 409 7.04 -15.26 -16.18
N LEU A 410 6.40 -14.62 -17.16
CA LEU A 410 4.99 -14.25 -17.07
C LEU A 410 4.13 -15.44 -17.53
N ARG A 411 3.27 -15.95 -16.64
CA ARG A 411 2.30 -17.01 -16.93
C ARG A 411 0.94 -16.58 -16.40
N ASP A 412 -0.06 -16.47 -17.29
CA ASP A 412 -1.44 -16.16 -16.89
C ASP A 412 -1.58 -14.92 -15.99
N GLY A 413 -0.85 -13.84 -16.32
CA GLY A 413 -0.83 -12.59 -15.52
C GLY A 413 0.01 -12.66 -14.24
N THR A 414 0.60 -13.81 -13.91
CA THR A 414 1.44 -14.02 -12.73
C THR A 414 2.92 -14.05 -13.09
N LEU A 415 3.75 -13.35 -12.31
CA LEU A 415 5.20 -13.52 -12.39
C LEU A 415 5.64 -14.71 -11.55
N VAL A 416 6.17 -15.73 -12.24
CA VAL A 416 6.74 -16.92 -11.61
C VAL A 416 8.25 -16.86 -11.74
N GLN A 417 8.99 -17.09 -10.66
CA GLN A 417 10.44 -17.14 -10.71
C GLN A 417 10.91 -18.22 -11.69
N ASN A 418 11.91 -17.88 -12.51
CA ASN A 418 12.39 -18.76 -13.55
C ASN A 418 13.04 -20.02 -12.93
N PRO A 419 12.59 -21.25 -13.28
CA PRO A 419 13.18 -22.48 -12.75
C PRO A 419 14.67 -22.66 -13.07
N ALA A 420 15.18 -21.96 -14.09
CA ALA A 420 16.60 -21.96 -14.43
C ALA A 420 17.47 -21.20 -13.41
N ARG A 421 16.86 -20.43 -12.49
CA ARG A 421 17.57 -19.74 -11.43
C ARG A 421 18.04 -20.75 -10.38
N LEU A 422 19.35 -20.82 -10.17
CA LEU A 422 19.98 -21.76 -9.24
C LEU A 422 19.60 -21.50 -7.77
N TYR A 423 19.45 -20.23 -7.38
CA TYR A 423 19.16 -19.82 -6.01
C TYR A 423 17.81 -19.09 -5.90
N PRO A 424 16.95 -19.42 -4.93
CA PRO A 424 15.64 -18.81 -4.79
C PRO A 424 15.71 -17.32 -4.42
N GLU A 425 16.83 -16.86 -3.87
CA GLU A 425 17.03 -15.45 -3.49
C GLU A 425 17.14 -14.55 -4.72
N LEU A 426 16.42 -13.42 -4.67
CA LEU A 426 16.49 -12.38 -5.70
C LEU A 426 17.77 -11.55 -5.55
N PRO A 427 18.39 -11.13 -6.67
CA PRO A 427 19.58 -10.29 -6.62
C PRO A 427 19.32 -8.92 -6.00
N LEU A 428 20.34 -8.36 -5.37
CA LEU A 428 20.30 -6.99 -4.88
C LEU A 428 20.67 -6.02 -6.00
N VAL A 429 19.69 -5.25 -6.48
CA VAL A 429 19.87 -4.25 -7.55
C VAL A 429 19.77 -2.83 -6.99
N LYS A 430 20.79 -2.01 -7.27
CA LYS A 430 20.85 -0.59 -6.92
C LYS A 430 21.20 0.23 -8.15
N LEU A 431 20.23 1.01 -8.63
CA LEU A 431 20.43 1.97 -9.71
C LEU A 431 20.53 3.39 -9.12
N GLY A 432 21.48 4.18 -9.62
CA GLY A 432 21.74 5.54 -9.15
C GLY A 432 20.56 6.48 -9.41
N GLU A 433 20.19 7.27 -8.40
CA GLU A 433 18.96 8.08 -8.44
C GLU A 433 19.02 9.22 -9.47
N HIS A 434 20.20 9.74 -9.81
CA HIS A 434 20.34 10.84 -10.77
C HIS A 434 19.88 10.49 -12.19
N PHE A 435 20.09 9.24 -12.61
CA PHE A 435 19.92 8.84 -14.02
C PHE A 435 18.90 7.71 -14.22
N PHE A 436 18.55 6.99 -13.15
CA PHE A 436 17.65 5.83 -13.24
C PHE A 436 16.39 6.00 -12.40
N MET A 437 16.18 7.10 -11.68
CA MET A 437 14.99 7.26 -10.81
C MET A 437 13.69 7.28 -11.61
N LYS A 438 13.68 7.90 -12.80
CA LYS A 438 12.47 7.95 -13.63
C LYS A 438 12.41 6.76 -14.57
N VAL A 439 11.21 6.17 -14.75
CA VAL A 439 11.00 5.01 -15.64
C VAL A 439 11.49 5.31 -17.05
N ARG A 440 11.14 6.47 -17.61
CA ARG A 440 11.54 6.86 -18.96
C ARG A 440 13.07 6.91 -19.11
N GLU A 441 13.76 7.53 -18.17
CA GLU A 441 15.23 7.65 -18.18
C GLU A 441 15.90 6.28 -18.04
N MET A 442 15.34 5.40 -17.19
CA MET A 442 15.82 4.01 -17.07
C MET A 442 15.64 3.25 -18.39
N LEU A 443 14.45 3.31 -19.01
CA LEU A 443 14.18 2.61 -20.27
C LEU A 443 15.04 3.12 -21.43
N GLU A 444 15.32 4.42 -21.50
CA GLU A 444 16.22 5.00 -22.52
C GLU A 444 17.68 4.53 -22.36
N ARG A 445 18.07 4.05 -21.18
CA ARG A 445 19.44 3.60 -20.86
C ARG A 445 19.66 2.11 -21.05
N PHE A 446 18.60 1.33 -21.19
CA PHE A 446 18.66 -0.11 -21.48
C PHE A 446 18.07 -0.36 -22.85
N GLU A 447 18.90 -0.57 -23.87
CA GLU A 447 18.39 -0.95 -25.21
C GLU A 447 17.59 -2.27 -25.14
N ASN A 448 18.03 -3.19 -24.28
CA ASN A 448 17.29 -4.36 -23.86
C ASN A 448 17.55 -4.64 -22.38
N ILE A 449 16.60 -5.29 -21.71
CA ILE A 449 16.80 -5.76 -20.33
C ILE A 449 17.87 -6.85 -20.34
N PRO A 450 18.95 -6.73 -19.53
CA PRO A 450 20.04 -7.68 -19.53
C PRO A 450 19.62 -9.05 -19.00
N ASP A 451 20.41 -10.07 -19.36
CA ASP A 451 20.35 -11.36 -18.68
C ASP A 451 20.88 -11.20 -17.25
N MET A 452 20.05 -11.56 -16.27
CA MET A 452 20.35 -11.45 -14.85
C MET A 452 20.18 -12.81 -14.13
N LEU A 453 20.07 -13.93 -14.86
CA LEU A 453 19.77 -15.24 -14.27
C LEU A 453 20.80 -15.73 -13.27
N GLU A 454 22.06 -15.35 -13.43
CA GLU A 454 23.18 -15.71 -12.54
C GLU A 454 23.69 -14.49 -11.74
N LEU A 455 22.93 -13.40 -11.68
CA LEU A 455 23.29 -12.21 -10.93
C LEU A 455 23.06 -12.38 -9.42
N ASP A 456 23.96 -11.88 -8.59
CA ASP A 456 23.78 -11.78 -7.13
C ASP A 456 23.63 -10.33 -6.68
N HIS A 457 24.45 -9.43 -7.25
CA HIS A 457 24.48 -8.03 -6.87
C HIS A 457 24.77 -7.14 -8.07
N LEU A 458 23.98 -6.09 -8.26
CA LEU A 458 24.21 -5.05 -9.26
C LEU A 458 24.16 -3.68 -8.58
N THR A 459 25.24 -2.92 -8.70
CA THR A 459 25.25 -1.49 -8.37
C THR A 459 25.67 -0.69 -9.59
N VAL A 460 24.84 0.25 -10.02
CA VAL A 460 25.12 1.16 -11.14
C VAL A 460 25.01 2.59 -10.64
N SER A 461 26.07 3.38 -10.79
CA SER A 461 26.13 4.79 -10.39
C SER A 461 26.73 5.64 -11.51
N GLY A 462 26.20 6.86 -11.68
CA GLY A 462 26.63 7.79 -12.72
C GLY A 462 25.95 7.59 -14.08
N ASP A 463 26.48 8.24 -15.11
CA ASP A 463 25.93 8.21 -16.48
C ASP A 463 26.34 6.91 -17.19
N VAL A 464 25.49 5.89 -17.08
CA VAL A 464 25.74 4.54 -17.63
C VAL A 464 24.64 4.15 -18.60
N THR A 465 25.01 3.56 -19.75
CA THR A 465 24.07 2.94 -20.70
C THR A 465 24.42 1.48 -20.97
N PHE A 466 23.42 0.69 -21.37
CA PHE A 466 23.54 -0.73 -21.67
C PHE A 466 23.03 -1.01 -23.08
N GLY A 467 23.91 -1.56 -23.92
CA GLY A 467 23.57 -2.06 -25.24
C GLY A 467 22.69 -3.32 -25.20
N LYS A 468 22.48 -3.92 -26.37
CA LYS A 468 21.63 -5.12 -26.53
C LYS A 468 22.31 -6.36 -25.97
N ASN A 469 21.53 -7.32 -25.48
CA ASN A 469 21.98 -8.66 -25.09
C ASN A 469 23.14 -8.67 -24.06
N VAL A 470 23.19 -7.69 -23.16
CA VAL A 470 24.17 -7.67 -22.07
C VAL A 470 23.84 -8.77 -21.05
N THR A 471 24.86 -9.42 -20.50
CA THR A 471 24.74 -10.47 -19.49
C THR A 471 25.46 -10.05 -18.21
N LEU A 472 24.78 -10.13 -17.07
CA LEU A 472 25.30 -9.74 -15.75
C LEU A 472 25.30 -10.95 -14.80
N LYS A 473 26.46 -11.31 -14.25
CA LYS A 473 26.66 -12.50 -13.40
C LYS A 473 27.42 -12.16 -12.11
N GLY A 474 27.07 -12.84 -11.02
CA GLY A 474 27.71 -12.65 -9.72
C GLY A 474 27.56 -11.22 -9.19
N THR A 475 28.66 -10.59 -8.79
CA THR A 475 28.67 -9.19 -8.32
C THR A 475 29.17 -8.25 -9.41
N VAL A 476 28.34 -7.31 -9.86
CA VAL A 476 28.70 -6.30 -10.86
C VAL A 476 28.54 -4.90 -10.28
N ILE A 477 29.59 -4.10 -10.33
CA ILE A 477 29.62 -2.72 -9.84
C ILE A 477 30.13 -1.79 -10.95
N ILE A 478 29.26 -0.91 -11.45
CA ILE A 478 29.60 0.04 -12.51
C ILE A 478 29.46 1.45 -11.94
N ILE A 479 30.57 2.19 -11.94
CA ILE A 479 30.64 3.56 -11.41
C ILE A 479 31.22 4.47 -12.49
N ALA A 480 30.38 5.30 -13.08
CA ALA A 480 30.81 6.46 -13.86
C ALA A 480 30.96 7.66 -12.90
N ASN A 481 32.16 8.25 -12.85
CA ASN A 481 32.41 9.42 -12.01
C ASN A 481 31.69 10.65 -12.59
N HIS A 482 31.65 11.72 -11.81
CA HIS A 482 31.00 12.94 -12.25
C HIS A 482 31.67 13.51 -13.51
N GLY A 483 30.88 13.64 -14.59
CA GLY A 483 31.35 14.14 -15.88
C GLY A 483 31.75 13.04 -16.84
N ASP A 484 31.95 11.82 -16.34
CA ASP A 484 32.23 10.64 -17.15
C ASP A 484 30.94 9.95 -17.57
N ARG A 485 30.99 9.27 -18.72
CA ARG A 485 29.93 8.41 -19.23
C ARG A 485 30.51 7.04 -19.56
N ILE A 486 29.81 5.97 -19.19
CA ILE A 486 30.17 4.59 -19.50
C ILE A 486 29.06 3.98 -20.37
N ASP A 487 29.40 3.62 -21.60
CA ASP A 487 28.49 2.89 -22.48
C ASP A 487 28.92 1.41 -22.52
N ILE A 488 28.11 0.52 -21.95
CA ILE A 488 28.36 -0.92 -21.94
C ILE A 488 27.98 -1.47 -23.33
N PRO A 489 28.94 -2.06 -24.08
CA PRO A 489 28.69 -2.46 -25.46
C PRO A 489 27.70 -3.62 -25.56
N SER A 490 27.04 -3.73 -26.71
CA SER A 490 26.13 -4.84 -27.00
C SER A 490 26.84 -6.20 -26.92
N GLY A 491 26.21 -7.19 -26.30
CA GLY A 491 26.75 -8.53 -26.09
C GLY A 491 27.79 -8.63 -24.97
N ALA A 492 28.05 -7.54 -24.22
CA ALA A 492 28.99 -7.58 -23.11
C ALA A 492 28.53 -8.56 -22.03
N MET A 493 29.48 -9.33 -21.50
CA MET A 493 29.29 -10.19 -20.34
C MET A 493 30.13 -9.67 -19.18
N LEU A 494 29.48 -9.25 -18.11
CA LEU A 494 30.12 -8.77 -16.89
C LEU A 494 29.88 -9.81 -15.79
N GLU A 495 30.97 -10.40 -15.29
CA GLU A 495 30.93 -11.43 -14.25
C GLU A 495 31.95 -11.10 -13.16
N ASN A 496 31.48 -10.82 -11.95
CA ASN A 496 32.33 -10.49 -10.79
C ASN A 496 33.31 -9.34 -11.08
N ARG A 497 32.78 -8.20 -11.57
CA ARG A 497 33.54 -7.02 -12.03
C ARG A 497 33.07 -5.71 -11.45
#